data_AF-A0ABD5BQF6-F1
#
_entry.id   AF-A0ABD5BQF6-F1
#
_cell.length_a   1.000
_cell.length_b   1.000
_cell.length_c   1.000
_cell.angle_alpha   90.00
_cell.angle_beta   90.00
_cell.angle_gamma   90.00
#
_symmetry.space_group_name_H-M   'P 1'
#
loop_
_entity.id
_entity.type
_entity.pdbx_description
1 polymer ?
#
loop_
_entity_poly.entity_id
_entity_poly.type
_entity_poly.pdbx_seq_one_letter_code
_entity_poly.pdbx_strand_id
1 'polypeptide(L)'
;GDVFHHGNAAPLLTAAKPLTDATYRVNGKTYHLQDYLQRQNVSGMLVLKDGKIAWKYLGQGNTDVTLWTSRSVGKSVVATLVGVAIKQGKIHSLDDLITLYE
;
A
#
# COMPACT_ATOMS: atom_id res chain seq x y z
N GLY A 1 7.67 24.71 -10.37
CA GLY A 1 7.45 23.29 -10.03
C GLY A 1 6.09 23.17 -9.40
N ASP A 2 5.28 22.22 -9.86
CA ASP A 2 3.94 22.00 -9.33
C ASP A 2 4.02 21.69 -7.82
N VAL A 3 3.36 22.53 -7.00
CA VAL A 3 3.26 22.33 -5.55
C VAL A 3 2.06 21.44 -5.29
N PHE A 4 2.31 20.22 -4.81
CA PHE A 4 1.24 19.30 -4.42
C PHE A 4 0.72 19.67 -3.03
N HIS A 5 -0.51 20.18 -2.97
CA HIS A 5 -1.21 20.37 -1.71
C HIS A 5 -1.81 19.03 -1.26
N HIS A 6 -1.39 18.53 -0.10
CA HIS A 6 -2.06 17.43 0.57
C HIS A 6 -2.87 17.97 1.75
N GLY A 7 -4.00 17.32 2.04
CA GLY A 7 -4.73 17.58 3.28
C GLY A 7 -3.98 17.06 4.51
N ASN A 8 -4.52 17.33 5.70
CA ASN A 8 -4.04 16.71 6.92
C ASN A 8 -4.28 15.20 6.86
N ALA A 9 -3.23 14.41 7.08
CA ALA A 9 -3.38 12.97 7.21
C ALA A 9 -4.20 12.64 8.47
N ALA A 10 -5.29 11.89 8.31
CA ALA A 10 -6.07 11.38 9.43
C ALA A 10 -5.57 9.97 9.80
N PRO A 11 -5.51 9.63 11.11
CA PRO A 11 -5.14 8.29 11.52
C PRO A 11 -6.18 7.26 11.06
N LEU A 12 -5.71 6.06 10.70
CA LEU A 12 -6.60 4.94 10.36
C LEU A 12 -7.30 4.43 11.62
N LEU A 13 -8.64 4.36 11.57
CA LEU A 13 -9.44 3.82 12.68
C LEU A 13 -9.34 2.29 12.74
N THR A 14 -9.51 1.71 13.92
CA THR A 14 -9.60 0.26 14.10
C THR A 14 -10.96 -0.28 13.65
N ALA A 15 -10.97 -1.46 13.01
CA ALA A 15 -12.19 -2.12 12.61
C ALA A 15 -12.92 -2.71 13.83
N ALA A 16 -14.25 -2.70 13.81
CA ALA A 16 -15.06 -3.25 14.91
C ALA A 16 -14.88 -4.77 15.09
N LYS A 17 -14.61 -5.49 13.98
CA LYS A 17 -14.31 -6.91 13.99
C LYS A 17 -12.84 -7.12 13.57
N PRO A 18 -11.92 -7.34 14.53
CA PRO A 18 -10.53 -7.60 14.21
C PRO A 18 -10.36 -8.98 13.56
N LEU A 19 -9.30 -9.12 12.78
CA LEU A 19 -8.98 -10.33 12.04
C LEU A 19 -8.05 -11.24 12.87
N THR A 20 -8.50 -11.65 14.05
CA THR A 20 -7.66 -12.35 15.05
C THR A 20 -7.30 -13.78 14.69
N ASP A 21 -8.17 -14.49 13.99
CA ASP A 21 -8.02 -15.91 13.67
C ASP A 21 -8.17 -16.20 12.17
N ALA A 22 -7.62 -15.31 11.34
CA ALA A 22 -7.61 -15.53 9.89
C ALA A 22 -6.70 -16.70 9.53
N THR A 23 -7.28 -17.61 8.77
CA THR A 23 -6.58 -18.76 8.18
C THR A 23 -6.62 -18.72 6.66
N TYR A 24 -5.61 -19.31 6.05
CA TYR A 24 -5.52 -19.48 4.60
C TYR A 24 -4.99 -20.89 4.28
N ARG A 25 -5.32 -21.41 3.09
CA ARG A 25 -4.92 -22.76 2.66
C ARG A 25 -3.96 -22.67 1.49
N VAL A 26 -2.85 -23.39 1.57
CA VAL A 26 -1.87 -23.54 0.48
C VAL A 26 -1.40 -24.99 0.48
N ASN A 27 -1.42 -25.64 -0.69
CA ASN A 27 -0.97 -27.02 -0.87
C ASN A 27 -1.61 -28.01 0.13
N GLY A 28 -2.92 -27.87 0.37
CA GLY A 28 -3.67 -28.74 1.29
C GLY A 28 -3.46 -28.47 2.79
N LYS A 29 -2.53 -27.57 3.16
CA LYS A 29 -2.28 -27.20 4.56
C LYS A 29 -2.94 -25.86 4.91
N THR A 30 -3.54 -25.80 6.10
CA THR A 30 -4.10 -24.58 6.68
C THR A 30 -3.01 -23.87 7.50
N TYR A 31 -2.94 -22.55 7.39
CA TYR A 31 -2.00 -21.70 8.10
C TYR A 31 -2.75 -20.49 8.68
N HIS A 32 -2.28 -19.98 9.81
CA HIS A 32 -2.70 -18.68 10.33
C HIS A 32 -1.83 -17.56 9.75
N LEU A 33 -2.29 -16.31 9.85
CA LEU A 33 -1.48 -15.15 9.43
C LEU A 33 -0.14 -15.06 10.18
N GLN A 34 -0.09 -15.45 11.45
CA GLN A 34 1.15 -15.49 12.23
C GLN A 34 2.18 -16.43 11.61
N ASP A 35 1.75 -17.58 11.06
CA ASP A 35 2.65 -18.51 10.36
C ASP A 35 3.26 -17.85 9.12
N TYR A 36 2.49 -17.01 8.42
CA TYR A 36 2.99 -16.27 7.26
C TYR A 36 4.10 -15.30 7.66
N LEU A 37 3.91 -14.55 8.76
CA LEU A 37 4.88 -13.57 9.24
C LEU A 37 6.24 -14.21 9.50
N GLN A 38 6.25 -15.37 10.16
CA GLN A 38 7.48 -16.11 10.47
C GLN A 38 8.13 -16.68 9.21
N ARG A 39 7.34 -17.36 8.35
CA ARG A 39 7.86 -18.04 7.15
C ARG A 39 8.45 -17.09 6.11
N GLN A 40 7.92 -15.87 6.02
CA GLN A 40 8.33 -14.88 5.02
C GLN A 40 9.22 -13.77 5.59
N ASN A 41 9.64 -13.88 6.86
CA ASN A 41 10.45 -12.89 7.56
C ASN A 41 9.88 -11.46 7.42
N VAL A 42 8.57 -11.33 7.66
CA VAL A 42 7.83 -10.09 7.42
C VAL A 42 8.22 -9.05 8.47
N SER A 43 8.61 -7.85 8.05
CA SER A 43 8.94 -6.74 8.96
C SER A 43 7.71 -5.91 9.37
N GLY A 44 6.63 -5.98 8.59
CA GLY A 44 5.35 -5.35 8.91
C GLY A 44 4.24 -5.82 7.99
N MET A 45 3.01 -5.92 8.51
CA MET A 45 1.82 -6.31 7.77
C MET A 45 0.62 -5.50 8.27
N LEU A 46 -0.15 -4.94 7.35
CA LEU A 46 -1.38 -4.20 7.62
C LEU A 46 -2.50 -4.76 6.75
N VAL A 47 -3.64 -5.08 7.36
CA VAL A 47 -4.86 -5.47 6.65
C VAL A 47 -5.93 -4.43 6.94
N LEU A 48 -6.45 -3.84 5.86
CA LEU A 48 -7.55 -2.89 5.93
C LEU A 48 -8.84 -3.55 5.44
N LYS A 49 -9.93 -3.29 6.15
CA LYS A 49 -11.29 -3.60 5.71
C LYS A 49 -12.15 -2.35 5.88
N ASP A 50 -12.79 -1.93 4.80
CA ASP A 50 -13.64 -0.73 4.78
C ASP A 50 -12.93 0.52 5.32
N GLY A 51 -11.65 0.69 4.94
CA GLY A 51 -10.81 1.81 5.38
C GLY A 51 -10.32 1.74 6.83
N LYS A 52 -10.59 0.65 7.55
CA LYS A 52 -10.24 0.46 8.97
C LYS A 52 -9.24 -0.68 9.17
N ILE A 53 -8.40 -0.56 10.19
CA ILE A 53 -7.39 -1.55 10.56
C ILE A 53 -8.09 -2.80 11.10
N ALA A 54 -8.09 -3.88 10.31
CA ALA A 54 -8.57 -5.19 10.74
C ALA A 54 -7.46 -6.03 11.38
N TRP A 55 -6.21 -5.83 10.95
CA TRP A 55 -5.02 -6.47 11.52
C TRP A 55 -3.80 -5.59 11.31
N LYS A 56 -2.89 -5.60 12.27
CA LYS A 56 -1.61 -4.89 12.18
C LYS A 56 -0.53 -5.67 12.91
N TYR A 57 0.61 -5.80 12.26
CA TYR A 57 1.84 -6.34 12.82
C TYR A 57 3.00 -5.45 12.40
N LEU A 58 3.85 -5.09 13.37
CA LEU A 58 5.11 -4.37 13.15
C LEU A 58 6.20 -5.15 13.88
N GLY A 59 7.07 -5.82 13.13
CA GLY A 59 8.16 -6.63 13.69
C GLY A 59 9.42 -5.80 13.89
N GLN A 60 10.47 -6.42 14.45
CA GLN A 60 11.85 -5.90 14.41
C GLN A 60 12.03 -4.47 14.97
N GLY A 61 11.23 -4.08 15.98
CA GLY A 61 11.29 -2.75 16.60
C GLY A 61 10.64 -1.63 15.78
N ASN A 62 9.93 -1.96 14.70
CA ASN A 62 9.24 -0.97 13.87
C ASN A 62 8.05 -0.36 14.59
N THR A 63 7.80 0.91 14.29
CA THR A 63 6.65 1.68 14.77
C THR A 63 5.87 2.26 13.60
N ASP A 64 4.76 2.92 13.89
CA ASP A 64 3.88 3.55 12.90
C ASP A 64 4.55 4.65 12.09
N VAL A 65 5.68 5.17 12.57
CA VAL A 65 6.44 6.24 11.92
C VAL A 65 7.72 5.74 11.26
N THR A 66 8.03 4.44 11.36
CA THR A 66 9.20 3.87 10.69
C THR A 66 8.98 3.86 9.18
N LEU A 67 9.83 4.58 8.44
CA LEU A 67 9.78 4.64 6.98
C LEU A 67 10.56 3.48 6.34
N TRP A 68 10.03 2.98 5.23
CA TRP A 68 10.61 1.87 4.45
C TRP A 68 10.87 2.30 3.02
N THR A 69 11.96 1.82 2.45
CA THR A 69 12.23 1.99 1.01
C THR A 69 11.15 1.27 0.21
N SER A 70 10.36 2.02 -0.54
CA SER A 70 9.20 1.51 -1.31
C SER A 70 9.57 0.55 -2.44
N ARG A 71 10.84 0.57 -2.89
CA ARG A 71 11.32 -0.18 -4.06
C ARG A 71 10.37 0.04 -5.25
N SER A 72 9.95 -1.02 -5.92
CA SER A 72 9.08 -0.91 -7.11
C SER A 72 7.64 -0.50 -6.81
N VAL A 73 7.17 -0.48 -5.55
CA VAL A 73 5.85 0.10 -5.21
C VAL A 73 5.77 1.57 -5.64
N GLY A 74 6.91 2.29 -5.64
CA GLY A 74 6.98 3.66 -6.15
C GLY A 74 6.49 3.81 -7.60
N LYS A 75 6.65 2.79 -8.45
CA LYS A 75 6.17 2.82 -9.85
C LYS A 75 4.65 2.90 -9.92
N SER A 76 3.93 2.23 -9.02
CA SER A 76 2.47 2.29 -8.96
C SER A 76 1.98 3.69 -8.62
N VAL A 77 2.71 4.40 -7.73
CA VAL A 77 2.40 5.80 -7.41
C VAL A 77 2.60 6.68 -8.64
N VAL A 78 3.72 6.55 -9.34
CA VAL A 78 3.99 7.30 -10.58
C VAL A 78 2.95 6.99 -11.66
N ALA A 79 2.63 5.71 -11.89
CA ALA A 79 1.61 5.31 -12.87
C ALA A 79 0.22 5.88 -12.53
N THR A 80 -0.12 5.94 -11.25
CA THR A 80 -1.36 6.58 -10.80
C THR A 80 -1.36 8.07 -11.12
N LEU A 81 -0.25 8.77 -10.86
CA LEU A 81 -0.12 10.20 -11.18
C LEU A 81 -0.14 10.46 -12.69
N VAL A 82 0.42 9.56 -13.51
CA VAL A 82 0.27 9.60 -14.98
C VAL A 82 -1.19 9.48 -15.38
N GLY A 83 -1.95 8.54 -14.79
CA GLY A 83 -3.39 8.42 -15.02
C GLY A 83 -4.17 9.68 -14.63
N VAL A 84 -3.80 10.33 -13.52
CA VAL A 84 -4.36 11.62 -13.11
C VAL A 84 -4.02 12.73 -14.12
N ALA A 85 -2.78 12.78 -14.61
CA ALA A 85 -2.35 13.76 -15.60
C ALA A 85 -3.10 13.61 -16.94
N ILE A 86 -3.37 12.36 -17.37
CA ILE A 86 -4.23 12.08 -18.53
C ILE A 86 -5.64 12.61 -18.30
N LYS A 87 -6.25 12.28 -17.15
CA LYS A 87 -7.59 12.78 -16.80
C LYS A 87 -7.67 14.31 -16.75
N GLN A 88 -6.58 14.97 -16.40
CA GLN A 88 -6.46 16.43 -16.34
C GLN A 88 -6.08 17.07 -17.70
N GLY A 89 -5.85 16.27 -18.76
CA GLY A 89 -5.41 16.76 -20.07
C GLY A 89 -3.96 17.26 -20.12
N LYS A 90 -3.15 16.98 -19.09
CA LYS A 90 -1.72 17.30 -19.06
C LYS A 90 -0.88 16.32 -19.90
N ILE A 91 -1.39 15.10 -20.07
CA ILE A 91 -0.92 14.11 -21.04
C ILE A 91 -2.13 13.81 -21.93
N HIS A 92 -1.99 13.95 -23.25
CA HIS A 92 -3.10 13.76 -24.17
C HIS A 92 -3.42 12.27 -24.37
N SER A 93 -2.40 11.44 -24.62
CA SER A 93 -2.54 10.01 -24.86
C SER A 93 -1.36 9.20 -24.32
N LEU A 94 -1.59 7.90 -24.12
CA LEU A 94 -0.52 6.93 -23.84
C LEU A 94 0.33 6.61 -25.07
N ASP A 95 -0.20 6.86 -26.27
CA ASP A 95 0.49 6.64 -27.54
C ASP A 95 1.31 7.85 -28.01
N ASP A 96 1.31 8.93 -27.22
CA ASP A 96 2.07 10.12 -27.53
C ASP A 96 3.57 9.84 -27.55
N LEU A 97 4.27 10.47 -28.49
CA LEU A 97 5.73 10.50 -28.46
C LEU A 97 6.20 11.20 -27.19
N ILE A 98 7.13 10.59 -26.47
CA ILE A 98 7.66 11.15 -25.22
C ILE A 98 8.27 12.54 -25.42
N THR A 99 8.77 12.84 -26.62
CA THR A 99 9.33 14.14 -27.02
C THR A 99 8.32 15.29 -27.02
N LEU A 100 7.02 15.01 -26.85
CA LEU A 100 5.99 16.04 -26.68
C LEU A 100 5.96 16.62 -25.25
N TYR A 101 6.63 15.96 -24.30
CA TYR A 101 6.67 16.31 -22.89
C TYR A 101 8.13 16.50 -22.46
N GLU A 102 8.67 17.70 -22.72
CA GLU A 102 10.00 18.13 -22.27
C GLU A 102 9.92 19.00 -21.02
#